data_AF-A0A328EHF5-F1
#
_entry.id   AF-A0A328EHF5-F1
#
_cell.length_a   1.000
_cell.length_b   1.000
_cell.length_c   1.000
_cell.angle_alpha   90.00
_cell.angle_beta   90.00
_cell.angle_gamma   90.00
#
_symmetry.space_group_name_H-M   'P 1'
#
loop_
_entity.id
_entity.type
_entity.pdbx_description
1 polymer ?
#
loop_
_entity_poly.entity_id
_entity_poly.type
_entity_poly.pdbx_seq_one_letter_code
_entity_poly.pdbx_strand_id
1 'polypeptide(L)'
;MTRLPNNYELPKSEGGKYTKLQDGTTKIRILTSPIIGWEYFTNENKPVKSRIAYSAIPADSKDGRKAKEFWAFVVYNYDEKRVQVMSITQKSLKEQLLALSRDPDFGDPKEYDLKITRSGQKLETTYTIMALGKAEFTDAKALEEANGVRLEALYDGEDPFAPF
;
A
#
# COMPACT_ATOMS: atom_id res chain seq x y z
N MET A 1 -11.69 31.10 -31.09
CA MET A 1 -12.44 30.66 -29.89
C MET A 1 -12.42 29.14 -29.88
N THR A 2 -11.61 28.53 -29.01
CA THR A 2 -11.48 27.06 -28.95
C THR A 2 -12.60 26.50 -28.08
N ARG A 3 -13.61 25.87 -28.69
CA ARG A 3 -14.70 25.21 -27.96
C ARG A 3 -14.30 23.76 -27.71
N LEU A 4 -13.97 23.43 -26.46
CA LEU A 4 -13.90 22.04 -26.00
C LEU A 4 -15.34 21.46 -26.07
N PRO A 5 -15.52 20.20 -26.51
CA PRO A 5 -16.84 19.60 -26.60
C PRO A 5 -17.49 19.49 -25.21
N ASN A 6 -18.79 19.74 -25.12
CA ASN A 6 -19.57 19.83 -23.86
C ASN A 6 -19.55 18.57 -22.98
N ASN A 7 -18.95 17.48 -23.46
CA ASN A 7 -18.88 16.18 -22.79
C ASN A 7 -17.44 15.63 -22.69
N TYR A 8 -16.44 16.51 -22.73
CA TYR A 8 -15.04 16.13 -22.54
C TYR A 8 -14.75 15.86 -21.07
N GLU A 9 -14.81 14.59 -20.67
CA GLU A 9 -14.22 14.15 -19.40
C GLU A 9 -12.71 14.01 -19.58
N LEU A 10 -11.94 14.64 -18.69
CA LEU A 10 -10.50 14.39 -18.61
C LEU A 10 -10.30 12.87 -18.42
N PRO A 11 -9.34 12.24 -19.11
CA PRO A 11 -9.03 10.85 -18.86
C PRO A 11 -8.71 10.72 -17.37
N LYS A 12 -9.50 9.91 -16.65
CA LYS A 12 -9.13 9.49 -15.31
C LYS A 12 -7.76 8.84 -15.46
N SER A 13 -6.76 9.34 -14.72
CA SER A 13 -5.45 8.71 -14.61
C SER A 13 -5.67 7.21 -14.53
N GLU A 14 -5.07 6.44 -15.45
CA GLU A 14 -5.03 5.00 -15.26
C GLU A 14 -4.50 4.73 -13.84
N GLY A 15 -5.23 3.91 -13.10
CA GLY A 15 -4.87 3.55 -11.72
C GLY A 15 -3.42 3.10 -11.68
N GLY A 16 -2.65 3.63 -10.73
CA GLY A 16 -1.22 3.36 -10.65
C GLY A 16 -0.92 1.92 -10.23
N LYS A 17 0.33 1.47 -10.38
CA LYS A 17 0.82 0.21 -9.80
C LYS A 17 0.83 0.19 -8.26
N TYR A 18 0.60 1.34 -7.63
CA TYR A 18 0.66 1.54 -6.18
C TYR A 18 -0.69 1.97 -5.64
N THR A 19 -1.17 1.30 -4.60
CA THR A 19 -2.44 1.63 -3.96
C THR A 19 -2.33 2.96 -3.22
N LYS A 20 -3.24 3.88 -3.51
CA LYS A 20 -3.38 5.15 -2.79
C LYS A 20 -4.67 5.13 -1.99
N LEU A 21 -4.56 5.19 -0.66
CA LEU A 21 -5.72 5.35 0.22
C LEU A 21 -6.29 6.75 0.07
N GLN A 22 -7.40 6.87 -0.64
CA GLN A 22 -8.18 8.11 -0.76
C GLN A 22 -9.17 8.23 0.40
N ASP A 23 -9.75 9.41 0.58
CA ASP A 23 -10.78 9.60 1.59
C ASP A 23 -12.00 8.73 1.24
N GLY A 24 -12.57 8.09 2.26
CA GLY A 24 -13.60 7.07 2.10
C GLY A 24 -13.03 5.67 2.30
N THR A 25 -13.60 4.71 1.60
CA THR A 25 -13.40 3.30 1.87
C THR A 25 -12.82 2.59 0.66
N THR A 26 -11.66 1.95 0.83
CA THR A 26 -11.01 1.12 -0.18
C THR A 26 -11.14 -0.35 0.21
N LYS A 27 -11.70 -1.17 -0.69
CA LYS A 27 -11.76 -2.62 -0.49
C LYS A 27 -10.56 -3.29 -1.15
N ILE A 28 -9.83 -4.09 -0.39
CA ILE A 28 -8.63 -4.80 -0.87
C ILE A 28 -8.61 -6.26 -0.43
N ARG A 29 -7.80 -7.08 -1.11
CA ARG A 29 -7.39 -8.41 -0.67
C ARG A 29 -5.86 -8.47 -0.61
N ILE A 30 -5.28 -8.90 0.50
CA ILE A 30 -3.84 -9.11 0.59
C ILE A 30 -3.50 -10.42 -0.11
N LEU A 31 -2.55 -10.39 -1.04
CA LEU A 31 -2.15 -11.55 -1.86
C LEU A 31 -0.80 -12.13 -1.42
N THR A 32 0.10 -11.32 -0.88
CA THR A 32 1.43 -11.76 -0.46
C THR A 32 1.72 -11.42 1.00
N SER A 33 2.66 -12.14 1.60
CA SER A 33 3.23 -11.74 2.89
C SER A 33 3.92 -10.36 2.77
N PRO A 34 3.90 -9.54 3.83
CA PRO A 34 4.53 -8.23 3.79
C PRO A 34 6.05 -8.33 3.86
N ILE A 35 6.72 -7.43 3.15
CA ILE A 35 8.10 -7.05 3.46
C ILE A 35 8.10 -5.92 4.49
N ILE A 36 9.09 -5.93 5.37
CA ILE A 36 9.22 -4.96 6.46
C ILE A 36 10.57 -4.28 6.33
N GLY A 37 10.60 -2.95 6.41
CA GLY A 37 11.85 -2.23 6.47
C GLY A 37 11.66 -0.81 6.94
N TRP A 38 12.64 0.04 6.65
CA TRP A 38 12.67 1.43 7.09
C TRP A 38 12.71 2.35 5.89
N GLU A 39 11.84 3.36 5.89
CA GLU A 39 11.73 4.37 4.85
C GLU A 39 11.97 5.76 5.44
N TYR A 40 12.71 6.58 4.71
CA TYR A 40 12.76 8.02 4.93
C TYR A 40 12.71 8.76 3.59
N PHE A 41 12.41 10.06 3.64
CA PHE A 41 12.48 10.92 2.45
C PHE A 41 13.74 11.75 2.50
N THR A 42 14.45 11.84 1.38
CA THR A 42 15.61 12.72 1.26
C THR A 42 15.17 14.19 1.12
N ASN A 43 16.12 15.11 1.28
CA ASN A 43 15.91 16.55 1.01
C ASN A 43 15.37 16.83 -0.42
N GLU A 44 15.60 15.93 -1.37
CA GLU A 44 15.05 15.98 -2.74
C GLU A 44 13.64 15.39 -2.86
N ASN A 45 12.98 15.05 -1.76
CA ASN A 45 11.69 14.34 -1.70
C ASN A 45 11.70 12.94 -2.33
N LYS A 46 12.87 12.29 -2.42
CA LYS A 46 12.97 10.91 -2.89
C LYS A 46 12.80 9.94 -1.72
N PRO A 47 11.94 8.91 -1.83
CA PRO A 47 11.86 7.88 -0.81
C PRO A 47 13.09 6.96 -0.89
N VAL A 48 13.74 6.74 0.25
CA VAL A 48 14.83 5.75 0.40
C VAL A 48 14.35 4.69 1.38
N LYS A 49 14.44 3.42 0.95
CA LYS A 49 14.02 2.27 1.73
C LYS A 49 15.22 1.40 2.05
N SER A 50 15.20 0.77 3.21
CA SER A 50 16.24 -0.16 3.63
C SER A 50 15.62 -1.34 4.35
N ARG A 51 16.21 -2.52 4.14
CA ARG A 51 15.87 -3.74 4.88
C ARG A 51 16.36 -3.69 6.33
N ILE A 52 17.29 -2.80 6.67
CA ILE A 52 17.92 -2.71 7.99
C ILE A 52 17.60 -1.36 8.63
N ALA A 53 17.36 -1.36 9.93
CA ALA A 53 17.14 -0.15 10.71
C ALA A 53 18.33 0.78 10.64
N TYR A 54 18.06 2.07 10.47
CA TYR A 54 19.11 3.08 10.57
C TYR A 54 19.48 3.32 12.03
N SER A 55 20.76 3.17 12.37
CA SER A 55 21.28 3.41 13.72
C SER A 55 21.26 4.89 14.11
N ALA A 56 21.33 5.78 13.12
CA ALA A 56 21.25 7.22 13.26
C ALA A 56 20.30 7.83 12.22
N ILE A 57 19.96 9.11 12.38
CA ILE A 57 19.22 9.85 11.36
C ILE A 57 20.13 10.00 10.13
N PRO A 58 19.71 9.57 8.93
CA PRO A 58 20.48 9.77 7.71
C PRO A 58 20.76 11.26 7.47
N ALA A 59 21.97 11.60 7.01
CA ALA A 59 22.40 12.99 6.84
C ALA A 59 21.58 13.74 5.77
N ASP A 60 21.09 13.02 4.77
CA ASP A 60 20.23 13.51 3.69
C ASP A 60 18.74 13.44 4.02
N SER A 61 18.38 13.02 5.24
CA SER A 61 16.98 12.92 5.66
C SER A 61 16.31 14.28 5.73
N LYS A 62 15.16 14.37 5.07
CA LYS A 62 14.32 15.56 5.04
C LYS A 62 13.89 15.95 6.45
N ASP A 63 14.11 17.23 6.77
CA ASP A 63 13.84 17.84 8.08
C ASP A 63 14.52 17.10 9.25
N GLY A 64 15.59 16.33 9.00
CA GLY A 64 16.28 15.55 10.03
C GLY A 64 15.38 14.49 10.68
N ARG A 65 14.40 13.94 9.95
CA ARG A 65 13.46 12.95 10.50
C ARG A 65 14.10 11.56 10.55
N LYS A 66 13.76 10.81 11.60
CA LYS A 66 14.12 9.38 11.67
C LYS A 66 13.36 8.59 10.60
N ALA A 67 14.01 7.56 10.07
CA ALA A 67 13.35 6.59 9.21
C ALA A 67 12.21 5.91 9.96
N LYS A 68 11.09 5.71 9.27
CA LYS A 68 9.90 5.05 9.79
C LYS A 68 9.85 3.63 9.28
N GLU A 69 9.40 2.72 10.12
CA GLU A 69 9.14 1.36 9.66
C GLU A 69 7.94 1.34 8.71
N PHE A 70 8.14 0.80 7.51
CA PHE A 70 7.11 0.59 6.51
C PHE A 70 6.87 -0.90 6.31
N TRP A 71 5.62 -1.26 6.02
CA TRP A 71 5.26 -2.58 5.53
C TRP A 71 4.77 -2.44 4.10
N ALA A 72 5.24 -3.28 3.20
CA ALA A 72 4.74 -3.33 1.83
C ALA A 72 4.30 -4.74 1.46
N PHE A 73 3.15 -4.85 0.81
CA PHE A 73 2.59 -6.12 0.37
C PHE A 73 1.81 -5.90 -0.92
N VAL A 74 1.62 -6.99 -1.68
CA VAL A 74 0.83 -6.98 -2.89
C VAL A 74 -0.64 -7.17 -2.51
N VAL A 75 -1.50 -6.35 -3.09
CA VAL A 75 -2.94 -6.36 -2.86
C VAL A 75 -3.69 -6.40 -4.18
N TYR A 76 -4.87 -7.02 -4.17
CA TYR A 76 -5.87 -6.78 -5.19
C TYR A 76 -6.78 -5.64 -4.73
N ASN A 77 -6.83 -4.55 -5.51
CA ASN A 77 -7.73 -3.43 -5.26
C ASN A 77 -9.03 -3.68 -6.01
N TYR A 78 -10.14 -3.85 -5.29
CA TYR A 78 -11.44 -4.13 -5.89
C TYR A 78 -12.06 -2.91 -6.60
N ASP A 79 -11.68 -1.69 -6.19
CA ASP A 79 -12.17 -0.46 -6.79
C ASP A 79 -11.54 -0.25 -8.18
N GLU A 80 -10.26 -0.60 -8.34
CA GLU A 80 -9.52 -0.51 -9.60
C GLU A 80 -9.45 -1.84 -10.39
N LYS A 81 -9.92 -2.94 -9.78
CA LYS A 81 -9.89 -4.32 -10.29
C LYS A 81 -8.52 -4.75 -10.82
N ARG A 82 -7.48 -4.52 -10.02
CA ARG A 82 -6.09 -4.82 -10.39
C ARG A 82 -5.19 -5.12 -9.19
N VAL A 83 -4.08 -5.77 -9.49
CA VAL A 83 -2.98 -5.96 -8.56
C VAL A 83 -2.22 -4.65 -8.38
N GLN A 84 -1.91 -4.31 -7.13
CA GLN A 84 -1.16 -3.14 -6.76
C GLN A 84 -0.23 -3.44 -5.59
N VAL A 85 0.82 -2.65 -5.42
CA VAL A 85 1.64 -2.65 -4.21
C VAL A 85 1.09 -1.62 -3.24
N MET A 86 0.77 -2.08 -2.03
CA MET A 86 0.37 -1.22 -0.93
C MET A 86 1.52 -1.09 0.06
N SER A 87 1.93 0.16 0.34
CA SER A 87 2.91 0.48 1.38
C SER A 87 2.25 1.28 2.50
N ILE A 88 2.40 0.84 3.74
CA ILE A 88 1.86 1.51 4.93
C ILE A 88 3.00 1.89 5.89
N THR A 89 2.94 3.12 6.41
CA THR A 89 3.86 3.62 7.44
C THR A 89 3.14 4.03 8.72
N GLN A 90 1.81 4.14 8.66
CA GLN A 90 0.94 4.53 9.75
C GLN A 90 0.90 3.44 10.82
N LYS A 91 1.25 3.80 12.05
CA LYS A 91 1.27 2.88 13.20
C LYS A 91 -0.10 2.22 13.44
N SER A 92 -1.18 3.00 13.36
CA SER A 92 -2.54 2.50 13.60
C SER A 92 -3.00 1.41 12.62
N LEU A 93 -2.60 1.50 11.35
CA LEU A 93 -2.91 0.46 10.35
C LEU A 93 -2.15 -0.83 10.67
N LYS A 94 -0.86 -0.72 11.03
CA LYS A 94 -0.01 -1.86 11.38
C LYS A 94 -0.52 -2.57 12.64
N GLU A 95 -0.92 -1.82 13.66
CA GLU A 95 -1.49 -2.38 14.89
C GLU A 95 -2.80 -3.13 14.63
N GLN A 96 -3.69 -2.58 13.80
CA GLN A 96 -4.95 -3.23 13.42
C GLN A 96 -4.71 -4.51 12.60
N LEU A 97 -3.80 -4.50 11.62
CA LEU A 97 -3.44 -5.71 10.87
C LEU A 97 -2.82 -6.78 11.77
N LEU A 98 -1.94 -6.37 12.68
CA LEU A 98 -1.30 -7.29 13.62
C LEU A 98 -2.33 -7.89 14.57
N ALA A 99 -3.29 -7.10 15.07
CA ALA A 99 -4.39 -7.59 15.89
C ALA A 99 -5.21 -8.64 15.15
N LEU A 100 -5.62 -8.34 13.90
CA LEU A 100 -6.35 -9.29 13.05
C LEU A 100 -5.57 -10.59 12.79
N SER A 101 -4.27 -10.49 12.54
CA SER A 101 -3.41 -11.68 12.30
C SER A 101 -3.23 -12.57 13.53
N ARG A 102 -3.41 -12.02 14.74
CA ARG A 102 -3.26 -12.72 16.03
C ARG A 102 -4.60 -13.23 16.57
N ASP A 103 -5.69 -12.75 16.01
CA ASP A 103 -7.03 -13.15 16.40
C ASP A 103 -7.32 -14.56 15.88
N PRO A 104 -7.64 -15.54 16.75
CA PRO A 104 -7.92 -16.92 16.35
C PRO A 104 -9.10 -17.05 15.36
N ASP A 105 -10.08 -16.14 15.43
CA ASP A 105 -11.28 -16.20 14.58
C ASP A 105 -10.97 -15.77 13.14
N PHE A 106 -10.04 -14.83 12.97
CA PHE A 106 -9.64 -14.32 11.66
C PHE A 106 -8.44 -15.08 11.08
N GLY A 107 -7.34 -15.19 11.83
CA GLY A 107 -6.10 -15.80 11.34
C GLY A 107 -5.41 -14.97 10.25
N ASP A 108 -4.89 -15.61 9.20
CA ASP A 108 -4.06 -14.97 8.18
C ASP A 108 -4.85 -13.92 7.36
N PRO A 109 -4.44 -12.63 7.34
CA PRO A 109 -5.06 -11.56 6.55
C PRO A 109 -5.16 -11.80 5.03
N LYS A 110 -4.49 -12.84 4.49
CA LYS A 110 -4.64 -13.27 3.09
C LYS A 110 -5.89 -14.13 2.84
N GLU A 111 -6.58 -14.60 3.88
CA GLU A 111 -7.76 -15.48 3.76
C GLU A 111 -9.09 -14.72 3.62
N TYR A 112 -9.08 -13.40 3.83
CA TYR A 112 -10.27 -12.58 3.79
C TYR A 112 -10.01 -11.23 3.15
N ASP A 113 -11.10 -10.58 2.74
CA ASP A 113 -11.04 -9.22 2.22
C ASP A 113 -10.97 -8.21 3.36
N LEU A 114 -10.29 -7.10 3.13
CA LEU A 114 -10.17 -5.98 4.05
C LEU A 114 -10.85 -4.76 3.46
N LYS A 115 -11.53 -4.03 4.33
CA LYS A 115 -12.09 -2.72 4.03
C LYS A 115 -11.35 -1.68 4.84
N ILE A 116 -10.54 -0.86 4.16
CA ILE A 116 -9.77 0.22 4.79
C ILE A 116 -10.54 1.51 4.62
N THR A 117 -10.93 2.14 5.73
CA THR A 117 -11.56 3.45 5.71
C THR A 117 -10.59 4.50 6.19
N ARG A 118 -10.39 5.53 5.36
CA ARG A 118 -9.64 6.74 5.70
C ARG A 118 -10.65 7.88 5.86
N SER A 119 -10.69 8.49 7.04
CA SER A 119 -11.58 9.62 7.33
C SER A 119 -10.85 10.75 8.05
N GLY A 120 -11.39 11.96 7.98
CA GLY A 120 -10.83 13.17 8.60
C GLY A 120 -9.86 13.92 7.70
N GLN A 121 -9.49 15.14 8.10
CA GLN A 121 -8.67 16.05 7.29
C GLN A 121 -7.36 16.41 8.00
N LYS A 122 -6.27 16.50 7.23
CA LYS A 122 -4.94 16.95 7.68
C LYS A 122 -4.41 16.16 8.88
N LEU A 123 -4.48 16.74 10.08
CA LEU A 123 -3.94 16.18 11.32
C LEU A 123 -4.90 15.19 11.97
N GLU A 124 -6.17 15.20 11.57
CA GLU A 124 -7.23 14.33 12.12
C GLU A 124 -7.52 13.14 11.20
N THR A 125 -6.60 12.78 10.31
CA THR A 125 -6.79 11.60 9.45
C THR A 125 -6.68 10.33 10.28
N THR A 126 -7.80 9.61 10.38
CA THR A 126 -7.88 8.30 11.02
C THR A 126 -8.00 7.22 9.96
N TYR A 127 -7.48 6.04 10.32
CA TYR A 127 -7.51 4.86 9.48
C TYR A 127 -8.11 3.71 10.26
N THR A 128 -9.14 3.07 9.70
CA THR A 128 -9.78 1.89 10.28
C THR A 128 -9.76 0.74 9.28
N ILE A 129 -9.49 -0.46 9.78
CA ILE A 129 -9.54 -1.70 9.02
C ILE A 129 -10.71 -2.53 9.53
N MET A 130 -11.54 -2.97 8.61
CA MET A 130 -12.61 -3.93 8.87
C MET A 130 -12.33 -5.19 8.05
N ALA A 131 -12.15 -6.31 8.75
CA ALA A 131 -12.10 -7.62 8.12
C ALA A 131 -13.50 -8.02 7.67
N LEU A 132 -13.60 -8.49 6.43
CA LEU A 132 -14.82 -9.08 5.89
C LEU A 132 -14.77 -10.60 6.08
N GLY A 133 -15.90 -11.27 5.87
CA GLY A 133 -15.97 -12.73 6.01
C GLY A 133 -14.94 -13.45 5.13
N LYS A 134 -14.45 -14.61 5.61
CA LYS A 134 -13.54 -15.46 4.84
C LYS A 134 -14.18 -15.83 3.51
N ALA A 135 -13.45 -15.57 2.44
CA ALA A 135 -13.88 -15.85 1.07
C ALA A 135 -12.68 -16.31 0.27
N GLU A 136 -12.86 -17.35 -0.55
CA GLU A 136 -11.85 -17.77 -1.50
C GLU A 136 -11.61 -16.67 -2.53
N PHE A 137 -10.34 -16.39 -2.79
CA PHE A 137 -9.95 -15.47 -3.85
C PHE A 137 -9.82 -16.25 -5.16
N THR A 138 -10.70 -15.95 -6.12
CA THR A 138 -10.87 -16.77 -7.33
C THR A 138 -10.16 -16.23 -8.57
N ASP A 139 -9.56 -15.04 -8.50
CA ASP A 139 -8.85 -14.44 -9.65
C ASP A 139 -7.43 -15.01 -9.77
N ALA A 140 -7.31 -16.11 -10.51
CA ALA A 140 -6.05 -16.79 -10.76
C ALA A 140 -5.01 -15.89 -11.48
N LYS A 141 -5.47 -14.98 -12.35
CA LYS A 141 -4.58 -14.07 -13.07
C LYS A 141 -3.96 -13.05 -12.12
N ALA A 142 -4.77 -12.50 -11.21
CA ALA A 142 -4.27 -11.60 -10.17
C ALA A 142 -3.29 -12.30 -9.22
N LEU A 143 -3.48 -13.59 -8.92
CA LEU A 143 -2.52 -14.37 -8.13
C LEU A 143 -1.19 -14.58 -8.88
N GLU A 144 -1.25 -14.92 -10.16
CA GLU A 144 -0.05 -15.06 -11.00
C GLU A 144 0.73 -13.74 -11.10
N GLU A 145 0.02 -12.63 -11.38
CA GLU A 145 0.61 -11.29 -11.41
C GLU A 145 1.24 -10.94 -10.06
N ALA A 146 0.54 -11.19 -8.94
CA ALA A 146 1.08 -10.91 -7.61
C ALA A 146 2.33 -11.72 -7.26
N ASN A 147 2.40 -12.98 -7.70
CA ASN A 147 3.60 -13.81 -7.54
C ASN A 147 4.78 -13.33 -8.39
N GLY A 148 4.51 -12.64 -9.50
CA GLY A 148 5.53 -12.00 -10.33
C GLY A 148 6.07 -10.67 -9.76
N VAL A 149 5.40 -10.06 -8.78
CA VAL A 149 5.82 -8.77 -8.20
C VAL A 149 6.97 -8.97 -7.21
N ARG A 150 8.12 -8.37 -7.50
CA ARG A 150 9.31 -8.42 -6.64
C ARG A 150 9.31 -7.28 -5.64
N LEU A 151 8.62 -7.45 -4.51
CA LEU A 151 8.56 -6.45 -3.43
C LEU A 151 9.96 -6.01 -2.94
N GLU A 152 10.93 -6.91 -2.94
CA GLU A 152 12.32 -6.65 -2.55
C GLU A 152 12.99 -5.53 -3.36
N ALA A 153 12.57 -5.33 -4.63
CA ALA A 153 13.02 -4.22 -5.48
C ALA A 153 12.82 -2.85 -4.82
N LEU A 154 11.84 -2.74 -3.91
CA LEU A 154 11.57 -1.51 -3.18
C LEU A 154 12.75 -1.08 -2.31
N TYR A 155 13.56 -2.00 -1.78
CA TYR A 155 14.75 -1.64 -1.00
C TYR A 155 15.84 -1.02 -1.86
N ASP A 156 15.94 -1.48 -3.11
CA ASP A 156 16.94 -0.99 -4.08
C ASP A 156 16.45 0.26 -4.84
N GLY A 157 15.20 0.68 -4.60
CA GLY A 157 14.56 1.80 -5.31
C GLY A 157 14.15 1.45 -6.75
N GLU A 158 14.12 0.16 -7.10
CA GLU A 158 13.74 -0.34 -8.42
C GLU A 158 12.21 -0.54 -8.56
N ASP A 159 11.70 -0.73 -9.78
CA ASP A 159 10.28 -1.02 -10.02
C ASP A 159 9.98 -2.49 -9.65
N PRO A 160 9.11 -2.77 -8.65
CA PRO A 160 8.74 -4.13 -8.27
C PRO A 160 7.95 -4.90 -9.33
N PHE A 161 7.46 -4.22 -10.38
CA PHE A 161 6.75 -4.82 -11.51
C PHE A 161 7.61 -4.94 -12.77
N ALA A 162 8.93 -4.70 -12.69
CA ALA A 162 9.82 -4.88 -13.83
C ALA A 162 9.89 -6.38 -14.23
N PRO A 163 9.86 -6.71 -15.54
CA PRO A 163 10.01 -8.09 -15.99
C PRO A 163 11.43 -8.59 -15.69
N PHE A 164 11.53 -9.86 -15.31
CA PHE A 164 12.78 -10.59 -15.07
C PHE A 164 13.24 -11.35 -16.32
#